data_AF-A0AAU9X4G2-F1
#
_entry.id   AF-A0AAU9X4G2-F1
#
_cell.length_a   1.000
_cell.length_b   1.000
_cell.length_c   1.000
_cell.angle_alpha   90.00
_cell.angle_beta   90.00
_cell.angle_gamma   90.00
#
_symmetry.space_group_name_H-M   'P 1'
#
loop_
_entity.id
_entity.type
_entity.pdbx_description
1 polymer ?
#
loop_
_entity_poly.entity_id
_entity_poly.type
_entity_poly.pdbx_seq_one_letter_code
_entity_poly.pdbx_strand_id
1 'polypeptide(L)'
;QNPCSRIPCFNNGTCQAGYTDKGFRCKCSSGFTGAYCKKSCSLDFEDGIDGWEMTGTAFIHQPTFGDNPAARKRESAQQQGDWWIGGAENRPSESDPAGKLYAKSGDPPQGTLISPCFRIVGKNISFLIGGGCTINEIRAELIVDNQVVRNETGNCYETMYRKSWDVKEFVGQYAQVRLVDKKSDKWGHINFDDLKGDIICPHF
;
A
#
# COMPACT_ATOMS: atom_id res chain seq x y z
N GLN A 1 -30.68 20.12 -12.87
CA GLN A 1 -30.77 18.75 -13.41
C GLN A 1 -30.17 17.80 -12.37
N ASN A 2 -30.83 16.70 -11.99
CA ASN A 2 -30.33 15.80 -10.94
C ASN A 2 -29.08 15.05 -11.45
N PRO A 3 -27.90 15.22 -10.83
CA PRO A 3 -26.66 14.57 -11.29
C PRO A 3 -26.72 13.04 -11.24
N CYS A 4 -27.56 12.47 -10.38
CA CYS A 4 -27.73 11.02 -10.26
C CYS A 4 -28.55 10.39 -11.40
N SER A 5 -29.26 11.18 -12.22
CA SER A 5 -30.04 10.64 -13.35
C SER A 5 -29.19 9.98 -14.43
N ARG A 6 -27.87 10.25 -14.48
CA ARG A 6 -26.93 9.61 -15.41
C ARG A 6 -26.26 8.36 -14.86
N ILE A 7 -26.66 7.89 -13.67
CA ILE A 7 -26.09 6.71 -12.99
C ILE A 7 -24.54 6.79 -12.94
N PRO A 8 -23.98 7.85 -12.32
CA PRO A 8 -22.52 8.07 -12.34
C PRO A 8 -21.72 7.06 -11.50
N CYS A 9 -22.38 6.34 -10.58
CA CYS A 9 -21.73 5.42 -9.66
C CYS A 9 -21.64 4.01 -10.25
N PHE A 10 -20.42 3.48 -10.34
CA PHE A 10 -20.12 2.15 -10.88
C PHE A 10 -20.28 1.07 -9.81
N ASN A 11 -20.21 -0.20 -10.22
CA ASN A 11 -20.18 -1.36 -9.32
C ASN A 11 -21.30 -1.36 -8.26
N ASN A 12 -22.53 -1.12 -8.72
CA ASN A 12 -23.73 -1.02 -7.89
C ASN A 12 -23.66 0.06 -6.78
N GLY A 13 -22.80 1.06 -6.93
CA GLY A 13 -22.73 2.19 -6.01
C GLY A 13 -24.03 3.00 -5.98
N THR A 14 -24.43 3.48 -4.81
CA THR A 14 -25.63 4.30 -4.63
C THR A 14 -25.28 5.77 -4.83
N CYS A 15 -25.91 6.44 -5.80
CA CYS A 15 -25.77 7.87 -6.00
C CYS A 15 -26.63 8.67 -5.03
N GLN A 16 -26.02 9.61 -4.32
CA GLN A 16 -26.71 10.56 -3.44
C GLN A 16 -26.48 11.98 -3.97
N ALA A 17 -27.54 12.63 -4.45
CA ALA A 17 -27.48 14.03 -4.86
C ALA A 17 -27.31 14.93 -3.62
N GLY A 18 -26.45 15.97 -3.70
CA GLY A 18 -26.16 16.82 -2.54
C GLY A 18 -25.06 17.86 -2.76
N TYR A 19 -24.74 18.61 -1.68
CA TYR A 19 -23.82 19.77 -1.67
C TYR A 19 -22.34 19.39 -1.72
N THR A 20 -21.91 18.69 -2.76
CA THR A 20 -20.50 18.60 -3.13
C THR A 20 -20.24 19.53 -4.30
N ASP A 21 -18.98 19.85 -4.60
CA ASP A 21 -18.60 20.63 -5.78
C ASP A 21 -19.08 19.97 -7.10
N LYS A 22 -19.35 18.66 -7.06
CA LYS A 22 -19.87 17.86 -8.18
C LYS A 22 -21.40 17.68 -8.16
N GLY A 23 -22.09 18.12 -7.11
CA GLY A 23 -23.54 18.01 -6.94
C GLY A 23 -24.05 16.60 -6.54
N PHE A 24 -23.16 15.64 -6.32
CA PHE A 24 -23.49 14.30 -5.83
C PHE A 24 -22.28 13.64 -5.17
N ARG A 25 -22.54 12.54 -4.45
CA ARG A 25 -21.52 11.59 -4.00
C ARG A 25 -21.96 10.16 -4.27
N CYS A 26 -21.01 9.28 -4.56
CA CYS A 26 -21.27 7.85 -4.65
C CYS A 26 -20.97 7.16 -3.33
N LYS A 27 -21.95 6.42 -2.80
CA LYS A 27 -21.73 5.46 -1.72
C LYS A 27 -21.42 4.11 -2.36
N CYS A 28 -20.17 3.67 -2.26
CA CYS A 28 -19.73 2.45 -2.93
C CYS A 28 -20.23 1.19 -2.25
N SER A 29 -20.51 0.17 -3.06
CA SER A 29 -20.73 -1.18 -2.57
C SER A 29 -19.46 -1.71 -1.91
N SER A 30 -19.61 -2.69 -1.02
CA SER A 30 -18.48 -3.34 -0.36
C SER A 30 -17.47 -3.87 -1.38
N GLY A 31 -16.20 -3.53 -1.20
CA GLY A 31 -15.11 -3.96 -2.08
C GLY A 31 -14.77 -2.98 -3.20
N PHE A 32 -15.51 -1.88 -3.34
CA PHE A 32 -15.22 -0.84 -4.32
C PHE A 32 -14.97 0.51 -3.64
N THR A 33 -14.09 1.31 -4.24
CA THR A 33 -13.64 2.62 -3.73
C THR A 33 -13.51 3.65 -4.87
N GLY A 34 -13.16 4.87 -4.50
CA GLY A 34 -13.01 6.03 -5.37
C GLY A 34 -14.30 6.81 -5.58
N ALA A 35 -14.19 8.05 -6.09
CA ALA A 35 -15.29 9.00 -6.23
C ALA A 35 -16.51 8.49 -7.04
N TYR A 36 -16.28 7.51 -7.91
CA TYR A 36 -17.29 6.89 -8.78
C TYR A 36 -17.42 5.38 -8.54
N CYS A 37 -16.81 4.83 -7.48
CA CYS A 37 -16.84 3.39 -7.17
C CYS A 37 -16.27 2.49 -8.27
N LYS A 38 -15.30 2.99 -9.05
CA LYS A 38 -14.66 2.23 -10.15
C LYS A 38 -13.53 1.33 -9.69
N LYS A 39 -12.80 1.75 -8.65
CA LYS A 39 -11.64 1.01 -8.13
C LYS A 39 -12.13 -0.14 -7.25
N SER A 40 -11.51 -1.31 -7.33
CA SER A 40 -11.63 -2.32 -6.26
C SER A 40 -10.83 -1.87 -5.04
N CYS A 41 -11.09 -2.46 -3.87
CA CYS A 41 -10.21 -2.30 -2.72
C CYS A 41 -8.79 -2.75 -3.08
N SER A 42 -7.86 -1.80 -3.06
CA SER A 42 -6.42 -2.00 -3.15
C SER A 42 -5.75 -1.19 -2.04
N LEU A 43 -4.60 -1.68 -1.60
CA LEU A 43 -3.67 -1.00 -0.71
C LEU A 43 -2.40 -0.75 -1.53
N ASP A 44 -2.50 0.20 -2.45
CA ASP A 44 -1.50 0.56 -3.47
C ASP A 44 -0.90 1.96 -3.23
N PHE A 45 -1.20 2.59 -2.10
CA PHE A 45 -0.65 3.89 -1.66
C PHE A 45 -0.97 5.12 -2.54
N GLU A 46 -1.70 4.94 -3.65
CA GLU A 46 -2.11 6.03 -4.56
C GLU A 46 -3.06 7.04 -3.93
N ASP A 47 -3.76 6.63 -2.87
CA ASP A 47 -4.64 7.48 -2.07
C ASP A 47 -4.01 7.81 -0.69
N GLY A 48 -2.70 7.58 -0.52
CA GLY A 48 -1.93 7.84 0.70
C GLY A 48 -1.89 6.67 1.70
N ILE A 49 -1.40 6.95 2.91
CA ILE A 49 -1.35 5.99 4.03
C ILE A 49 -2.28 6.38 5.18
N ASP A 50 -3.33 7.16 4.90
CA ASP A 50 -4.35 7.49 5.90
C ASP A 50 -5.00 6.20 6.44
N GLY A 51 -5.03 6.08 7.78
CA GLY A 51 -5.52 4.89 8.47
C GLY A 51 -4.50 3.76 8.65
N TRP A 52 -3.29 3.89 8.11
CA TRP A 52 -2.20 2.98 8.46
C TRP A 52 -1.59 3.36 9.81
N GLU A 53 -1.26 2.35 10.60
CA GLU A 53 -0.61 2.53 11.90
C GLU A 53 0.91 2.38 11.74
N MET A 54 1.65 3.39 12.17
CA MET A 54 3.10 3.43 12.05
C MET A 54 3.77 3.35 13.43
N THR A 55 4.87 2.61 13.51
CA THR A 55 5.80 2.68 14.65
C THR A 55 7.21 3.01 14.16
N GLY A 56 8.02 3.63 15.02
CA GLY A 56 9.40 3.97 14.71
C GLY A 56 9.54 5.08 13.65
N THR A 57 10.65 5.09 12.93
CA THR A 57 11.03 6.15 11.97
C THR A 57 11.18 5.68 10.53
N ALA A 58 11.10 4.36 10.25
CA ALA A 58 11.29 3.80 8.91
C ALA A 58 10.35 4.34 7.83
N PHE A 59 9.13 4.77 8.22
CA PHE A 59 8.08 5.11 7.27
C PHE A 59 7.62 6.58 7.30
N ILE A 60 8.33 7.46 8.04
CA ILE A 60 7.87 8.84 8.31
C ILE A 60 7.81 9.77 7.07
N HIS A 61 8.46 9.38 5.98
CA HIS A 61 8.46 10.11 4.69
C HIS A 61 7.74 9.32 3.59
N GLN A 62 6.87 8.39 3.98
CA GLN A 62 6.18 7.49 3.06
C GLN A 62 4.69 7.87 2.95
N PRO A 63 4.02 7.54 1.83
CA PRO A 63 4.57 6.94 0.62
C PRO A 63 5.48 7.92 -0.14
N THR A 64 6.31 7.39 -1.03
CA THR A 64 7.23 8.18 -1.85
C THR A 64 6.70 8.30 -3.27
N PHE A 65 6.90 9.47 -3.90
CA PHE A 65 6.42 9.75 -5.25
C PHE A 65 7.46 9.44 -6.33
N GLY A 66 7.05 8.71 -7.35
CA GLY A 66 7.81 8.36 -8.55
C GLY A 66 8.98 7.39 -8.32
N ASP A 67 9.63 7.02 -9.41
CA ASP A 67 10.76 6.08 -9.40
C ASP A 67 12.07 6.76 -8.95
N ASN A 68 12.25 6.82 -7.63
CA ASN A 68 13.41 7.46 -7.02
C ASN A 68 14.74 6.70 -7.24
N PRO A 69 14.78 5.35 -7.28
CA PRO A 69 15.95 4.62 -7.76
C PRO A 69 16.35 4.98 -9.20
N ALA A 70 15.40 5.00 -10.15
CA ALA A 70 15.69 5.37 -11.54
C ALA A 70 16.16 6.82 -11.67
N ALA A 71 15.62 7.75 -10.87
CA ALA A 71 16.09 9.14 -10.83
C ALA A 71 17.57 9.25 -10.40
N ARG A 72 18.06 8.29 -9.61
CA ARG A 72 19.49 8.15 -9.24
C ARG A 72 20.31 7.34 -10.26
N LYS A 73 19.75 7.02 -11.43
CA LYS A 73 20.35 6.18 -12.48
C LYS A 73 20.67 4.75 -12.00
N ARG A 74 19.82 4.22 -11.11
CA ARG A 74 19.85 2.83 -10.66
C ARG A 74 18.79 1.99 -11.39
N GLU A 75 18.70 0.73 -11.03
CA GLU A 75 17.59 -0.13 -11.42
C GLU A 75 16.24 0.49 -11.00
N SER A 76 15.23 0.37 -11.86
CA SER A 76 13.88 0.87 -11.59
C SER A 76 13.22 0.11 -10.45
N ALA A 77 12.47 0.80 -9.60
CA ALA A 77 11.65 0.17 -8.57
C ALA A 77 10.52 -0.69 -9.16
N GLN A 78 10.08 -0.40 -10.40
CA GLN A 78 8.92 -1.01 -11.06
C GLN A 78 7.63 -0.90 -10.21
N GLN A 79 7.44 0.24 -9.55
CA GLN A 79 6.22 0.54 -8.83
C GLN A 79 5.00 0.58 -9.76
N GLN A 80 3.82 0.30 -9.21
CA GLN A 80 2.55 0.47 -9.89
C GLN A 80 2.00 1.84 -9.57
N GLY A 81 1.78 2.66 -10.60
CA GLY A 81 1.31 4.03 -10.38
C GLY A 81 2.47 4.94 -9.97
N ASP A 82 2.14 5.93 -9.15
CA ASP A 82 3.05 7.01 -8.80
C ASP A 82 3.53 6.93 -7.34
N TRP A 83 2.78 6.29 -6.44
CA TRP A 83 3.03 6.27 -5.01
C TRP A 83 3.26 4.86 -4.50
N TRP A 84 4.29 4.70 -3.67
CA TRP A 84 4.69 3.39 -3.16
C TRP A 84 5.48 3.52 -1.85
N ILE A 85 5.72 2.42 -1.15
CA ILE A 85 6.62 2.41 0.01
C ILE A 85 8.02 2.11 -0.45
N GLY A 86 8.94 3.05 -0.26
CA GLY A 86 10.37 2.85 -0.46
C GLY A 86 11.13 3.34 0.76
N GLY A 87 11.47 2.45 1.70
CA GLY A 87 11.97 2.83 3.04
C GLY A 87 13.25 3.68 3.05
N ALA A 88 14.04 3.67 1.97
CA ALA A 88 15.20 4.54 1.82
C ALA A 88 14.89 5.91 1.18
N GLU A 89 13.76 6.03 0.49
CA GLU A 89 13.39 7.20 -0.31
C GLU A 89 12.85 8.33 0.57
N ASN A 90 13.05 9.57 0.12
CA ASN A 90 12.60 10.78 0.80
C ASN A 90 12.01 11.76 -0.22
N ARG A 91 10.89 11.35 -0.83
CA ARG A 91 10.10 12.19 -1.73
C ARG A 91 8.61 12.10 -1.37
N PRO A 92 8.20 12.63 -0.20
CA PRO A 92 6.82 12.57 0.25
C PRO A 92 5.87 13.49 -0.52
N SER A 93 6.36 14.33 -1.43
CA SER A 93 5.54 15.16 -2.32
C SER A 93 6.07 15.17 -3.76
N GLU A 94 5.20 15.44 -4.72
CA GLU A 94 5.58 15.60 -6.14
C GLU A 94 6.61 16.72 -6.35
N SER A 95 6.50 17.78 -5.55
CA SER A 95 7.38 18.94 -5.55
C SER A 95 8.76 18.68 -4.94
N ASP A 96 8.92 17.62 -4.16
CA ASP A 96 10.21 17.26 -3.60
C ASP A 96 11.15 16.72 -4.70
N PRO A 97 12.47 16.98 -4.62
CA PRO A 97 13.43 16.51 -5.62
C PRO A 97 13.46 14.98 -5.75
N ALA A 98 13.39 14.49 -6.99
CA ALA A 98 13.51 13.07 -7.32
C ALA A 98 14.86 12.48 -6.86
N GLY A 99 14.82 11.24 -6.33
CA GLY A 99 16.02 10.49 -5.95
C GLY A 99 16.64 10.92 -4.61
N LYS A 100 15.97 11.76 -3.83
CA LYS A 100 16.43 12.12 -2.49
C LYS A 100 16.28 10.91 -1.57
N LEU A 101 17.34 10.63 -0.81
CA LEU A 101 17.38 9.59 0.21
C LEU A 101 17.09 10.18 1.59
N TYR A 102 16.62 9.34 2.52
CA TYR A 102 16.59 9.69 3.93
C TYR A 102 18.01 10.06 4.41
N ALA A 103 18.14 11.20 5.09
CA ALA A 103 19.45 11.74 5.48
C ALA A 103 20.12 10.78 6.47
N LYS A 104 21.21 10.12 6.02
CA LYS A 104 21.98 9.16 6.81
C LYS A 104 22.84 9.87 7.85
N SER A 105 22.23 10.35 8.94
CA SER A 105 22.95 10.83 10.12
C SER A 105 22.47 10.09 11.36
N GLY A 106 23.23 9.09 11.81
CA GLY A 106 22.92 8.28 13.00
C GLY A 106 22.49 6.85 12.69
N ASP A 107 21.58 6.32 13.52
CA ASP A 107 21.04 4.96 13.42
C ASP A 107 20.10 4.79 12.21
N PRO A 108 20.17 3.67 11.47
CA PRO A 108 19.23 3.39 10.39
C PRO A 108 17.79 3.37 10.91
N PRO A 109 16.84 3.98 10.17
CA PRO A 109 15.46 4.09 10.63
C PRO A 109 14.81 2.70 10.66
N GLN A 110 14.14 2.38 11.76
CA GLN A 110 13.44 1.11 11.97
C GLN A 110 12.00 1.38 12.34
N GLY A 111 11.11 0.42 12.07
CA GLY A 111 9.70 0.59 12.34
C GLY A 111 8.80 -0.46 11.71
N THR A 112 7.50 -0.24 11.86
CA THR A 112 6.47 -1.02 11.19
C THR A 112 5.42 -0.11 10.59
N LEU A 113 4.81 -0.54 9.48
CA LEU A 113 3.64 0.11 8.89
C LEU A 113 2.54 -0.95 8.76
N ILE A 114 1.40 -0.75 9.42
CA ILE A 114 0.31 -1.72 9.51
C ILE A 114 -0.91 -1.17 8.80
N SER A 115 -1.48 -1.94 7.88
CA SER A 115 -2.65 -1.52 7.11
C SER A 115 -3.90 -1.41 7.97
N PRO A 116 -4.92 -0.64 7.53
CA PRO A 116 -6.28 -0.88 7.95
C PRO A 116 -6.67 -2.37 7.79
N CYS A 117 -7.63 -2.83 8.58
CA CYS A 117 -8.20 -4.16 8.41
C CYS A 117 -8.89 -4.28 7.06
N PHE A 118 -8.77 -5.43 6.41
CA PHE A 118 -9.55 -5.81 5.23
C PHE A 118 -10.10 -7.22 5.42
N ARG A 119 -11.20 -7.54 4.73
CA ARG A 119 -11.81 -8.87 4.76
C ARG A 119 -11.35 -9.68 3.55
N ILE A 120 -10.94 -10.92 3.78
CA ILE A 120 -10.58 -11.86 2.72
C ILE A 120 -11.87 -12.49 2.17
N VAL A 121 -12.08 -12.43 0.86
CA VAL A 121 -13.30 -12.93 0.21
C VAL A 121 -13.05 -13.97 -0.87
N GLY A 122 -11.79 -14.28 -1.14
CA GLY A 122 -11.39 -15.32 -2.07
C GLY A 122 -10.02 -15.87 -1.72
N LYS A 123 -9.32 -16.40 -2.74
CA LYS A 123 -8.20 -17.32 -2.52
C LYS A 123 -6.85 -16.68 -2.71
N ASN A 124 -6.79 -15.52 -3.37
CA ASN A 124 -5.52 -14.92 -3.75
C ASN A 124 -5.40 -13.48 -3.24
N ILE A 125 -4.26 -13.19 -2.62
CA ILE A 125 -3.76 -11.83 -2.38
C ILE A 125 -2.39 -11.73 -3.07
N SER A 126 -2.15 -10.64 -3.79
CA SER A 126 -0.88 -10.37 -4.46
C SER A 126 -0.41 -8.94 -4.20
N PHE A 127 0.89 -8.74 -4.24
CA PHE A 127 1.55 -7.47 -3.96
C PHE A 127 2.91 -7.43 -4.65
N LEU A 128 3.47 -6.24 -4.81
CA LEU A 128 4.85 -6.00 -5.21
C LEU A 128 5.72 -5.88 -3.95
N ILE A 129 6.87 -6.55 -3.95
CA ILE A 129 7.87 -6.42 -2.88
C ILE A 129 9.28 -6.44 -3.45
N GLY A 130 10.13 -5.57 -2.90
CA GLY A 130 11.55 -5.44 -3.24
C GLY A 130 12.34 -4.98 -2.02
N GLY A 131 13.50 -4.39 -2.27
CA GLY A 131 14.43 -3.98 -1.23
C GLY A 131 15.19 -5.17 -0.64
N GLY A 132 15.44 -5.13 0.67
CA GLY A 132 16.21 -6.16 1.38
C GLY A 132 15.56 -7.55 1.35
N CYS A 133 16.40 -8.58 1.56
CA CYS A 133 15.99 -9.99 1.49
C CYS A 133 16.25 -10.78 2.79
N THR A 134 16.41 -10.08 3.92
CA THR A 134 16.61 -10.72 5.22
C THR A 134 15.27 -10.88 5.93
N ILE A 135 14.60 -12.03 5.75
CA ILE A 135 13.23 -12.26 6.22
C ILE A 135 13.00 -11.92 7.71
N ASN A 136 14.00 -12.15 8.58
CA ASN A 136 13.86 -11.87 10.02
C ASN A 136 13.89 -10.37 10.37
N GLU A 137 14.32 -9.51 9.44
CA GLU A 137 14.53 -8.08 9.65
C GLU A 137 13.64 -7.22 8.74
N ILE A 138 13.50 -7.60 7.47
CA ILE A 138 12.78 -6.86 6.43
C ILE A 138 11.77 -7.80 5.78
N ARG A 139 10.47 -7.51 5.91
CA ARG A 139 9.40 -8.36 5.35
C ARG A 139 8.03 -7.69 5.33
N ALA A 140 7.15 -8.21 4.50
CA ALA A 140 5.71 -8.05 4.64
C ALA A 140 5.13 -9.27 5.38
N GLU A 141 4.17 -9.05 6.27
CA GLU A 141 3.48 -10.08 7.05
C GLU A 141 1.96 -9.97 6.81
N LEU A 142 1.30 -11.11 6.54
CA LEU A 142 -0.16 -11.22 6.62
C LEU A 142 -0.55 -11.61 8.05
N ILE A 143 -1.43 -10.82 8.65
CA ILE A 143 -1.90 -11.02 10.02
C ILE A 143 -3.38 -11.37 9.99
N VAL A 144 -3.74 -12.49 10.58
CA VAL A 144 -5.14 -12.95 10.80
C VAL A 144 -5.26 -13.35 12.25
N ASP A 145 -6.32 -12.90 12.95
CA ASP A 145 -6.53 -13.16 14.39
C ASP A 145 -5.29 -12.86 15.25
N ASN A 146 -4.64 -11.72 14.99
CA ASN A 146 -3.40 -11.27 15.65
C ASN A 146 -2.19 -12.22 15.49
N GLN A 147 -2.26 -13.19 14.57
CA GLN A 147 -1.16 -14.11 14.26
C GLN A 147 -0.60 -13.84 12.87
N VAL A 148 0.73 -13.91 12.73
CA VAL A 148 1.38 -13.85 11.43
C VAL A 148 1.18 -15.20 10.74
N VAL A 149 0.34 -15.23 9.70
CA VAL A 149 -0.02 -16.47 8.98
C VAL A 149 0.75 -16.66 7.67
N ARG A 150 1.31 -15.58 7.13
CA ARG A 150 2.24 -15.57 5.98
C ARG A 150 3.26 -14.46 6.15
N ASN A 151 4.44 -14.62 5.55
CA ASN A 151 5.38 -13.53 5.37
C ASN A 151 6.18 -13.70 4.08
N GLU A 152 6.69 -12.60 3.55
CA GLU A 152 7.56 -12.55 2.36
C GLU A 152 8.57 -11.41 2.51
N THR A 153 9.72 -11.53 1.85
CA THR A 153 10.75 -10.49 1.79
C THR A 153 11.11 -10.18 0.33
N GLY A 154 11.89 -9.12 0.11
CA GLY A 154 12.40 -8.76 -1.20
C GLY A 154 13.52 -9.68 -1.68
N ASN A 155 14.11 -9.33 -2.82
CA ASN A 155 15.18 -10.11 -3.46
C ASN A 155 16.57 -9.45 -3.35
N CYS A 156 16.75 -8.49 -2.45
CA CYS A 156 17.97 -7.68 -2.34
C CYS A 156 18.22 -6.78 -3.57
N TYR A 157 17.14 -6.26 -4.15
CA TYR A 157 17.14 -5.33 -5.30
C TYR A 157 16.09 -4.24 -5.08
N GLU A 158 16.32 -3.02 -5.57
CA GLU A 158 15.30 -1.97 -5.51
C GLU A 158 14.04 -2.34 -6.30
N THR A 159 14.23 -3.04 -7.43
CA THR A 159 13.14 -3.58 -8.25
C THR A 159 12.23 -4.49 -7.44
N MET A 160 10.95 -4.13 -7.41
CA MET A 160 9.92 -4.94 -6.78
C MET A 160 9.44 -6.03 -7.74
N TYR A 161 9.13 -7.19 -7.18
CA TYR A 161 8.58 -8.33 -7.91
C TYR A 161 7.23 -8.72 -7.33
N ARG A 162 6.32 -9.16 -8.19
CA ARG A 162 5.02 -9.65 -7.75
C ARG A 162 5.17 -10.95 -6.97
N LYS A 163 4.66 -10.95 -5.74
CA LYS A 163 4.45 -12.13 -4.91
C LYS A 163 2.96 -12.34 -4.70
N SER A 164 2.60 -13.53 -4.24
CA SER A 164 1.20 -13.86 -3.95
C SER A 164 1.11 -14.84 -2.81
N TRP A 165 0.05 -14.71 -2.02
CA TRP A 165 -0.34 -15.64 -0.96
C TRP A 165 -1.61 -16.37 -1.37
N ASP A 166 -1.61 -17.70 -1.24
CA ASP A 166 -2.84 -18.47 -1.14
C ASP A 166 -3.41 -18.30 0.28
N VAL A 167 -4.63 -17.80 0.32
CA VAL A 167 -5.37 -17.45 1.55
C VAL A 167 -6.73 -18.13 1.62
N LYS A 168 -6.94 -19.21 0.85
CA LYS A 168 -8.22 -19.92 0.77
C LYS A 168 -8.77 -20.32 2.15
N GLU A 169 -7.91 -20.68 3.10
CA GLU A 169 -8.32 -21.05 4.46
C GLU A 169 -8.79 -19.88 5.33
N PHE A 170 -8.48 -18.64 4.92
CA PHE A 170 -8.84 -17.42 5.64
C PHE A 170 -10.05 -16.70 5.02
N VAL A 171 -10.71 -17.30 4.02
CA VAL A 171 -11.91 -16.73 3.41
C VAL A 171 -12.97 -16.43 4.47
N GLY A 172 -13.45 -15.19 4.48
CA GLY A 172 -14.43 -14.68 5.42
C GLY A 172 -13.83 -13.97 6.63
N GLN A 173 -12.54 -14.17 6.92
CA GLN A 173 -11.85 -13.58 8.06
C GLN A 173 -11.33 -12.17 7.73
N TYR A 174 -11.06 -11.39 8.80
CA TYR A 174 -10.40 -10.10 8.69
C TYR A 174 -8.89 -10.28 8.83
N ALA A 175 -8.15 -9.49 8.08
CA ALA A 175 -6.70 -9.51 8.05
C ALA A 175 -6.14 -8.09 7.99
N GLN A 176 -4.86 -7.97 8.31
CA GLN A 176 -4.04 -6.78 8.08
C GLN A 176 -2.74 -7.21 7.41
N VAL A 177 -2.08 -6.28 6.73
CA VAL A 177 -0.67 -6.44 6.35
C VAL A 177 0.20 -5.54 7.20
N ARG A 178 1.31 -6.09 7.67
CA ARG A 178 2.35 -5.35 8.38
C ARG A 178 3.64 -5.40 7.59
N LEU A 179 4.14 -4.23 7.22
CA LEU A 179 5.49 -4.04 6.72
C LEU A 179 6.42 -3.88 7.92
N VAL A 180 7.52 -4.62 7.92
CA VAL A 180 8.51 -4.62 8.98
C VAL A 180 9.84 -4.20 8.37
N ASP A 181 10.45 -3.18 8.96
CA ASP A 181 11.83 -2.79 8.69
C ASP A 181 12.59 -2.64 10.01
N LYS A 182 13.38 -3.65 10.35
CA LYS A 182 14.21 -3.71 11.57
C LYS A 182 15.69 -3.70 11.25
N LYS A 183 16.07 -3.40 10.01
CA LYS A 183 17.47 -3.44 9.59
C LYS A 183 18.24 -2.33 10.30
N SER A 184 19.33 -2.70 10.98
CA SER A 184 20.19 -1.76 11.69
C SER A 184 21.53 -1.51 10.98
N ASP A 185 21.74 -2.10 9.80
CA ASP A 185 22.95 -1.89 8.99
C ASP A 185 22.68 -0.98 7.78
N LYS A 186 23.74 -0.65 7.03
CA LYS A 186 23.68 0.34 5.95
C LYS A 186 22.99 -0.16 4.67
N TRP A 187 22.61 -1.44 4.60
CA TRP A 187 22.12 -2.07 3.38
C TRP A 187 20.89 -2.93 3.65
N GLY A 188 19.74 -2.29 3.58
CA GLY A 188 18.46 -2.96 3.62
C GLY A 188 17.36 -2.01 4.04
N HIS A 189 16.33 -1.93 3.21
CA HIS A 189 15.05 -1.30 3.48
C HIS A 189 13.97 -2.10 2.75
N ILE A 190 12.71 -1.98 3.14
CA ILE A 190 11.61 -2.58 2.37
C ILE A 190 11.16 -1.66 1.21
N ASN A 191 10.92 -2.25 0.05
CA ASN A 191 10.11 -1.66 -1.01
C ASN A 191 8.81 -2.47 -1.11
N PHE A 192 7.65 -1.82 -1.11
CA PHE A 192 6.35 -2.49 -1.12
C PHE A 192 5.28 -1.68 -1.82
N ASP A 193 4.43 -2.35 -2.61
CA ASP A 193 3.40 -1.70 -3.40
C ASP A 193 2.28 -2.65 -3.85
N ASP A 194 1.16 -2.10 -4.34
CA ASP A 194 0.10 -2.75 -5.10
C ASP A 194 -0.45 -4.04 -4.47
N LEU A 195 -0.77 -3.97 -3.17
CA LEU A 195 -1.49 -5.05 -2.51
C LEU A 195 -2.94 -5.05 -2.97
N LYS A 196 -3.33 -6.14 -3.61
CA LYS A 196 -4.66 -6.38 -4.14
C LYS A 196 -4.99 -7.85 -4.20
N GLY A 197 -6.23 -8.16 -4.56
CA GLY A 197 -6.69 -9.53 -4.78
C GLY A 197 -8.13 -9.66 -4.34
N ASP A 198 -8.47 -10.83 -3.82
CA ASP A 198 -9.82 -11.13 -3.35
C ASP A 198 -10.05 -10.58 -1.94
N ILE A 199 -10.00 -9.24 -1.80
CA ILE A 199 -10.13 -8.51 -0.54
C ILE A 199 -11.19 -7.41 -0.60
N ILE A 200 -11.75 -7.07 0.56
CA ILE A 200 -12.69 -5.96 0.74
C ILE A 200 -12.22 -5.07 1.89
N CYS A 201 -12.02 -3.79 1.60
CA CYS A 201 -11.74 -2.77 2.58
C CYS A 201 -13.07 -2.36 3.25
N PRO A 202 -13.17 -2.33 4.58
CA PRO A 202 -14.31 -1.75 5.26
C PRO A 202 -14.37 -0.25 4.94
N HIS A 203 -15.56 0.23 4.58
CA HIS A 203 -15.83 1.66 4.48
C HIS A 203 -15.95 2.23 5.89
N PHE A 204 -15.04 3.13 6.28
CA PHE A 204 -15.17 3.95 7.49
C PHE A 204 -15.94 5.25 7.17
#